data_AF-A0A7J9X1U9-F1
#
_entry.id   AF-A0A7J9X1U9-F1
#
_cell.length_a   1.000
_cell.length_b   1.000
_cell.length_c   1.000
_cell.angle_alpha   90.00
_cell.angle_beta   90.00
_cell.angle_gamma   90.00
#
_symmetry.space_group_name_H-M   'P 1'
#
loop_
_entity.id
_entity.type
_entity.pdbx_description
1 polymer ?
#
loop_
_entity_poly.entity_id
_entity_poly.type
_entity_poly.pdbx_seq_one_letter_code
_entity_poly.pdbx_strand_id
1 'polypeptide(L)'
;MAPPLAPSGPRVPTGSCKGALSWLLANLGWTFVLAATGFVVFVLWLAFSRYGNIPLGSDDEKPEFRTVSWIAMMFSAGMGIGLMFFGMAEPLTFFMGPPPGTEPARSQAAIETAMATSLFHWTLHPWAIYAVLGLAIAYSSFRRGRRQLISAAFVPLLGRRRAEGPVSKLIDALALFATLFGSAASLGIGALQIKTGMQEAGWIAGLGPSVLVPIIVVLTVCFILSAVSGIARGIQYLSNLNMVLAALLALFLFVVGPTVLIMQLLPTSVGTYLQDFGTMAARSGATGGKEMDKFLSTWTIFYWAWWISWTPFVGMFLARISRGRTVRQFVAGVILVPSLVSLVWFSIFGGTAIDEQRKGGNPFGDGFPEEITFNVLQQLPWTGITSVVVMALVAIFFVSGADAASIVMGTLSQRGSIEPRRWMVIFWGAATGGNKALQGIQNPTFIGALPFAIVLVLLCFSLTRDLRTDPMMQRDAKGSDVLETAVVKGAKEHSGGFELVISEANGADGSADSGSQRQN
;
A
#
# COMPACT_ATOMS: atom_id res chain seq x y z
N MET A 1 13.11 -5.98 -42.75
CA MET A 1 13.52 -6.24 -41.35
C MET A 1 13.55 -4.91 -40.62
N ALA A 2 12.43 -4.53 -39.99
CA ALA A 2 12.39 -3.37 -39.10
C ALA A 2 12.82 -3.82 -37.69
N PRO A 3 13.57 -3.00 -36.93
CA PRO A 3 14.04 -3.37 -35.60
C PRO A 3 12.86 -3.54 -34.62
N PRO A 4 13.01 -4.34 -33.56
CA PRO A 4 11.95 -4.51 -32.57
C PRO A 4 11.76 -3.21 -31.79
N LEU A 5 10.55 -2.66 -31.86
CA LEU A 5 10.09 -1.51 -31.07
C LEU A 5 10.04 -1.93 -29.60
N ALA A 6 11.09 -1.62 -28.84
CA ALA A 6 11.11 -1.80 -27.40
C ALA A 6 10.21 -0.74 -26.72
N PRO A 7 9.36 -1.09 -25.74
CA PRO A 7 8.52 -0.13 -25.05
C PRO A 7 9.38 0.92 -24.34
N SER A 8 9.10 2.19 -24.64
CA SER A 8 9.62 3.33 -23.89
C SER A 8 8.74 3.54 -22.66
N GLY A 9 9.25 3.15 -21.48
CA GLY A 9 8.66 3.57 -20.22
C GLY A 9 8.63 5.11 -20.08
N PRO A 10 7.98 5.64 -19.02
CA PRO A 10 7.85 7.08 -18.78
C PRO A 10 9.20 7.80 -18.87
N ARG A 11 9.26 8.96 -19.55
CA ARG A 11 10.52 9.66 -19.87
C ARG A 11 11.28 10.08 -18.61
N VAL A 12 12.51 9.56 -18.45
CA VAL A 12 13.43 9.90 -17.33
C VAL A 12 14.20 11.21 -17.61
N PRO A 13 14.10 12.26 -16.77
CA PRO A 13 14.81 13.54 -16.97
C PRO A 13 16.34 13.44 -16.84
N THR A 14 17.09 14.23 -17.62
CA THR A 14 18.57 14.30 -17.68
C THR A 14 19.19 15.17 -16.57
N GLY A 15 20.11 14.61 -15.75
CA GLY A 15 20.90 15.34 -14.72
C GLY A 15 21.59 14.42 -13.68
N SER A 16 22.32 14.98 -12.69
CA SER A 16 23.06 14.25 -11.63
C SER A 16 22.22 13.23 -10.83
N CYS A 17 20.90 13.42 -10.77
CA CYS A 17 19.97 12.43 -10.19
C CYS A 17 19.90 11.10 -10.98
N LYS A 18 20.21 11.09 -12.29
CA LYS A 18 20.30 9.83 -13.07
C LYS A 18 21.45 8.95 -12.57
N GLY A 19 22.60 9.54 -12.25
CA GLY A 19 23.76 8.77 -11.76
C GLY A 19 23.47 8.07 -10.43
N ALA A 20 22.90 8.80 -9.47
CA ALA A 20 22.52 8.25 -8.17
C ALA A 20 21.40 7.20 -8.29
N LEU A 21 20.39 7.43 -9.12
CA LEU A 21 19.30 6.49 -9.34
C LEU A 21 19.79 5.21 -10.03
N SER A 22 20.54 5.33 -11.13
CA SER A 22 21.10 4.17 -11.84
C SER A 22 22.01 3.35 -10.93
N TRP A 23 22.82 4.01 -10.09
CA TRP A 23 23.63 3.33 -9.09
C TRP A 23 22.77 2.61 -8.05
N LEU A 24 21.75 3.28 -7.50
CA LEU A 24 20.88 2.71 -6.47
C LEU A 24 20.11 1.51 -7.01
N LEU A 25 19.58 1.58 -8.22
CA LEU A 25 18.88 0.47 -8.85
C LEU A 25 19.82 -0.70 -9.14
N ALA A 26 21.00 -0.44 -9.68
CA ALA A 26 21.98 -1.48 -10.00
C ALA A 26 22.52 -2.20 -8.75
N ASN A 27 22.70 -1.48 -7.63
CA ASN A 27 23.35 -2.03 -6.44
C ASN A 27 22.38 -2.44 -5.32
N LEU A 28 21.19 -1.82 -5.24
CA LEU A 28 20.24 -1.98 -4.14
C LEU A 28 18.83 -2.36 -4.61
N GLY A 29 18.63 -2.64 -5.90
CA GLY A 29 17.35 -3.12 -6.41
C GLY A 29 16.87 -4.42 -5.75
N TRP A 30 17.81 -5.33 -5.47
CA TRP A 30 17.54 -6.60 -4.77
C TRP A 30 16.97 -6.38 -3.36
N THR A 31 17.35 -5.30 -2.68
CA THR A 31 16.83 -4.95 -1.35
C THR A 31 15.33 -4.73 -1.38
N PHE A 32 14.82 -4.06 -2.41
CA PHE A 32 13.37 -3.85 -2.57
C PHE A 32 12.63 -5.16 -2.82
N VAL A 33 13.17 -6.04 -3.68
CA VAL A 33 12.56 -7.34 -3.99
C VAL A 33 12.48 -8.23 -2.73
N LEU A 34 13.60 -8.33 -1.98
CA LEU A 34 13.62 -9.10 -0.73
C LEU A 34 12.75 -8.47 0.36
N ALA A 35 12.76 -7.14 0.51
CA ALA A 35 11.94 -6.48 1.51
C ALA A 35 10.46 -6.68 1.22
N ALA A 36 10.01 -6.44 -0.02
CA ALA A 36 8.61 -6.59 -0.42
C ALA A 36 8.08 -8.01 -0.14
N THR A 37 8.80 -9.04 -0.61
CA THR A 37 8.44 -10.45 -0.36
C THR A 37 8.52 -10.79 1.13
N GLY A 38 9.55 -10.29 1.83
CA GLY A 38 9.72 -10.48 3.26
C GLY A 38 8.56 -9.90 4.07
N PHE A 39 8.00 -8.75 3.68
CA PHE A 39 6.82 -8.17 4.31
C PHE A 39 5.59 -9.05 4.13
N VAL A 40 5.37 -9.64 2.94
CA VAL A 40 4.28 -10.60 2.69
C VAL A 40 4.41 -11.79 3.65
N VAL A 41 5.58 -12.43 3.68
CA VAL A 41 5.84 -13.58 4.57
C VAL A 41 5.61 -13.20 6.02
N PHE A 42 6.11 -12.03 6.45
CA PHE A 42 6.01 -11.56 7.82
C PHE A 42 4.57 -11.35 8.29
N VAL A 43 3.74 -10.65 7.52
CA VAL A 43 2.35 -10.37 7.93
C VAL A 43 1.48 -11.63 7.88
N LEU A 44 1.71 -12.52 6.91
CA LEU A 44 1.04 -13.82 6.85
C LEU A 44 1.42 -14.68 8.05
N TRP A 45 2.71 -14.74 8.40
CA TRP A 45 3.17 -15.41 9.61
C TRP A 45 2.49 -14.86 10.86
N LEU A 46 2.36 -13.53 11.00
CA LEU A 46 1.63 -12.93 12.13
C LEU A 46 0.16 -13.37 12.16
N ALA A 47 -0.52 -13.37 11.01
CA ALA A 47 -1.94 -13.74 10.92
C ALA A 47 -2.19 -15.22 11.27
N PHE A 48 -1.32 -16.13 10.82
CA PHE A 48 -1.45 -17.57 11.06
C PHE A 48 -0.87 -18.03 12.41
N SER A 49 0.01 -17.25 13.03
CA SER A 49 0.56 -17.56 14.36
C SER A 49 -0.41 -17.23 15.50
N ARG A 50 0.00 -17.55 16.74
CA ARG A 50 -0.69 -17.16 17.97
C ARG A 50 -0.89 -15.64 18.13
N TYR A 51 0.00 -14.83 17.53
CA TYR A 51 -0.13 -13.36 17.58
C TYR A 51 -1.38 -12.87 16.84
N GLY A 52 -1.91 -13.66 15.89
CA GLY A 52 -3.14 -13.37 15.16
C GLY A 52 -4.37 -13.19 16.06
N ASN A 53 -4.35 -13.73 17.29
CA ASN A 53 -5.46 -13.63 18.24
C ASN A 53 -5.45 -12.32 19.05
N ILE A 54 -4.36 -11.56 19.04
CA ILE A 54 -4.24 -10.34 19.83
C ILE A 54 -5.20 -9.27 19.30
N PRO A 55 -6.07 -8.66 20.13
CA PRO A 55 -6.92 -7.54 19.72
C PRO A 55 -6.12 -6.23 19.62
N LEU A 56 -6.46 -5.39 18.64
CA LEU A 56 -5.93 -4.04 18.45
C LEU A 56 -6.70 -3.04 19.33
N GLY A 57 -6.52 -3.22 20.64
CA GLY A 57 -7.25 -2.50 21.68
C GLY A 57 -7.17 -3.24 23.01
N SER A 58 -8.12 -2.98 23.90
CA SER A 58 -8.29 -3.75 25.14
C SER A 58 -8.76 -5.19 24.84
N ASP A 59 -8.59 -6.12 25.79
CA ASP A 59 -8.92 -7.54 25.58
C ASP A 59 -10.39 -7.76 25.13
N ASP A 60 -11.33 -6.96 25.65
CA ASP A 60 -12.76 -7.05 25.34
C ASP A 60 -13.27 -5.93 24.42
N GLU A 61 -12.36 -5.17 23.80
CA GLU A 61 -12.73 -4.03 22.97
C GLU A 61 -13.33 -4.49 21.64
N LYS A 62 -14.60 -4.17 21.40
CA LYS A 62 -15.30 -4.49 20.16
C LYS A 62 -14.83 -3.56 19.02
N PRO A 63 -14.92 -4.01 17.75
CA PRO A 63 -14.60 -3.17 16.60
C PRO A 63 -15.41 -1.87 16.58
N GLU A 64 -14.73 -0.76 16.37
CA GLU A 64 -15.36 0.58 16.28
C GLU A 64 -16.30 0.67 15.08
N PHE A 65 -15.88 0.10 13.94
CA PHE A 65 -16.68 0.04 12.72
C PHE A 65 -17.20 -1.36 12.45
N ARG A 66 -18.46 -1.46 12.02
CA ARG A 66 -19.05 -2.70 11.52
C ARG A 66 -18.23 -3.24 10.35
N THR A 67 -18.18 -4.57 10.22
CA THR A 67 -17.31 -5.24 9.23
C THR A 67 -17.56 -4.78 7.80
N VAL A 68 -18.82 -4.60 7.41
CA VAL A 68 -19.17 -4.11 6.06
C VAL A 68 -18.65 -2.68 5.84
N SER A 69 -18.82 -1.78 6.83
CA SER A 69 -18.30 -0.41 6.74
C SER A 69 -16.78 -0.37 6.68
N TRP A 70 -16.11 -1.24 7.43
CA TRP A 70 -14.66 -1.36 7.41
C TRP A 70 -14.13 -1.83 6.05
N ILE A 71 -14.75 -2.84 5.45
CA ILE A 71 -14.44 -3.32 4.09
C ILE A 71 -14.68 -2.22 3.06
N ALA A 72 -15.81 -1.49 3.16
CA ALA A 72 -16.12 -0.39 2.25
C ALA A 72 -15.09 0.76 2.33
N MET A 73 -14.62 1.09 3.54
CA MET A 73 -13.55 2.08 3.72
C MET A 73 -12.22 1.63 3.11
N MET A 74 -11.88 0.34 3.21
CA MET A 74 -10.69 -0.21 2.55
C MET A 74 -10.81 -0.17 1.02
N PHE A 75 -11.99 -0.48 0.48
CA PHE A 75 -12.27 -0.35 -0.95
C PHE A 75 -12.03 1.08 -1.43
N SER A 76 -12.55 2.07 -0.69
CA SER A 76 -12.35 3.48 -1.02
C SER A 76 -10.90 3.93 -0.93
N ALA A 77 -10.09 3.33 -0.05
CA ALA A 77 -8.67 3.63 0.07
C ALA A 77 -7.80 2.90 -0.96
N GLY A 78 -8.24 1.75 -1.46
CA GLY A 78 -7.54 0.97 -2.49
C GLY A 78 -7.73 1.50 -3.90
N MET A 79 -8.85 2.17 -4.18
CA MET A 79 -9.09 2.82 -5.47
C MET A 79 -8.29 4.14 -5.54
N GLY A 80 -7.48 4.31 -6.59
CA GLY A 80 -6.66 5.51 -6.74
C GLY A 80 -6.22 5.74 -8.19
N ILE A 81 -5.50 6.85 -8.41
CA ILE A 81 -4.92 7.22 -9.72
C ILE A 81 -4.15 6.06 -10.34
N GLY A 82 -3.45 5.29 -9.51
CA GLY A 82 -2.68 4.13 -9.94
C GLY A 82 -3.50 3.10 -10.72
N LEU A 83 -4.68 2.71 -10.22
CA LEU A 83 -5.57 1.75 -10.90
C LEU A 83 -6.15 2.34 -12.19
N MET A 84 -6.45 3.64 -12.20
CA MET A 84 -6.91 4.32 -13.41
C MET A 84 -5.82 4.39 -14.49
N PHE A 85 -4.58 4.63 -14.10
CA PHE A 85 -3.46 4.78 -15.01
C PHE A 85 -2.95 3.43 -15.54
N PHE A 86 -2.65 2.51 -14.62
CA PHE A 86 -2.04 1.23 -14.96
C PHE A 86 -3.05 0.12 -15.25
N GLY A 87 -4.33 0.29 -14.90
CA GLY A 87 -5.37 -0.73 -15.06
C GLY A 87 -5.49 -1.30 -16.47
N MET A 88 -5.37 -0.44 -17.49
CA MET A 88 -5.28 -0.86 -18.90
C MET A 88 -3.83 -0.98 -19.37
N ALA A 89 -3.01 0.02 -19.02
CA ALA A 89 -1.68 0.19 -19.57
C ALA A 89 -0.72 -0.95 -19.20
N GLU A 90 -0.74 -1.42 -17.96
CA GLU A 90 0.22 -2.42 -17.49
C GLU A 90 -0.04 -3.82 -18.07
N PRO A 91 -1.26 -4.40 -18.01
CA PRO A 91 -1.52 -5.69 -18.65
C PRO A 91 -1.29 -5.65 -20.16
N LEU A 92 -1.71 -4.57 -20.83
CA LEU A 92 -1.48 -4.45 -22.27
C LEU A 92 0.02 -4.34 -22.58
N THR A 93 0.79 -3.60 -21.79
CA THR A 93 2.24 -3.51 -21.97
C THR A 93 2.91 -4.86 -21.77
N PHE A 94 2.52 -5.63 -20.74
CA PHE A 94 3.06 -6.97 -20.52
C PHE A 94 2.58 -7.99 -21.55
N PHE A 95 1.41 -7.81 -22.14
CA PHE A 95 1.01 -8.64 -23.29
C PHE A 95 1.88 -8.34 -24.51
N MET A 96 2.18 -7.07 -24.76
CA MET A 96 2.99 -6.61 -25.91
C MET A 96 4.49 -6.85 -25.72
N GLY A 97 4.97 -6.87 -24.48
CA GLY A 97 6.34 -7.16 -24.09
C GLY A 97 6.37 -7.79 -22.70
N PRO A 98 6.20 -9.13 -22.61
CA PRO A 98 6.20 -9.85 -21.34
C PRO A 98 7.52 -9.67 -20.58
N PRO A 99 7.53 -9.93 -19.26
CA PRO A 99 8.76 -9.89 -18.49
C PRO A 99 9.86 -10.76 -19.14
N PRO A 100 11.12 -10.30 -19.21
CA PRO A 100 12.18 -11.03 -19.88
C PRO A 100 12.34 -12.47 -19.34
N GLY A 101 12.53 -13.43 -20.24
CA GLY A 101 12.65 -14.85 -19.88
C GLY A 101 11.32 -15.56 -19.57
N THR A 102 10.18 -14.97 -19.97
CA THR A 102 8.85 -15.60 -19.89
C THR A 102 8.31 -15.93 -21.28
N GLU A 103 7.02 -15.65 -21.54
CA GLU A 103 6.32 -16.03 -22.76
C GLU A 103 6.65 -15.11 -23.95
N PRO A 104 6.51 -15.59 -25.20
CA PRO A 104 6.63 -14.75 -26.38
C PRO A 104 5.59 -13.63 -26.40
N ALA A 105 6.02 -12.43 -26.78
CA ALA A 105 5.13 -11.27 -26.92
C ALA A 105 3.91 -11.57 -27.80
N ARG A 106 2.74 -11.09 -27.37
CA ARG A 106 1.43 -11.23 -28.05
C ARG A 106 0.93 -12.67 -28.23
N SER A 107 1.57 -13.65 -27.60
CA SER A 107 1.09 -15.02 -27.58
C SER A 107 -0.15 -15.17 -26.69
N GLN A 108 -0.87 -16.30 -26.80
CA GLN A 108 -1.97 -16.58 -25.88
C GLN A 108 -1.48 -16.73 -24.43
N ALA A 109 -0.35 -17.41 -24.23
CA ALA A 109 0.25 -17.58 -22.90
C ALA A 109 0.70 -16.24 -22.28
N ALA A 110 1.10 -15.26 -23.10
CA ALA A 110 1.43 -13.91 -22.62
C ALA A 110 0.26 -13.18 -21.95
N ILE A 111 -1.01 -13.55 -22.23
CA ILE A 111 -2.17 -13.01 -21.52
C ILE A 111 -2.11 -13.40 -20.04
N GLU A 112 -1.83 -14.67 -19.78
CA GLU A 112 -1.73 -15.22 -18.42
C GLU A 112 -0.58 -14.56 -17.66
N THR A 113 0.61 -14.50 -18.27
CA THR A 113 1.78 -13.85 -17.67
C THR A 113 1.55 -12.36 -17.43
N ALA A 114 0.90 -11.66 -18.36
CA ALA A 114 0.59 -10.24 -18.21
C ALA A 114 -0.31 -9.99 -17.00
N MET A 115 -1.41 -10.74 -16.91
CA MET A 115 -2.35 -10.63 -15.81
C MET A 115 -1.72 -11.03 -14.47
N ALA A 116 -0.99 -12.15 -14.40
CA ALA A 116 -0.29 -12.59 -13.19
C ALA A 116 0.74 -11.56 -12.71
N THR A 117 1.50 -10.96 -13.63
CA THR A 117 2.49 -9.92 -13.31
C THR A 117 1.82 -8.64 -12.79
N SER A 118 0.71 -8.21 -13.40
CA SER A 118 -0.07 -7.08 -12.88
C SER A 118 -0.64 -7.38 -11.50
N LEU A 119 -1.22 -8.57 -11.27
CA LEU A 119 -1.67 -8.94 -9.92
C LEU A 119 -0.52 -8.94 -8.92
N PHE A 120 0.67 -9.39 -9.31
CA PHE A 120 1.84 -9.38 -8.43
C PHE A 120 2.20 -7.99 -7.92
N HIS A 121 2.09 -6.96 -8.76
CA HIS A 121 2.36 -5.57 -8.36
C HIS A 121 1.24 -4.91 -7.54
N TRP A 122 -0.02 -5.39 -7.64
CA TRP A 122 -1.21 -4.70 -7.11
C TRP A 122 -2.04 -5.48 -6.07
N THR A 123 -1.59 -6.68 -5.68
CA THR A 123 -2.26 -7.52 -4.67
C THR A 123 -1.40 -7.69 -3.41
N LEU A 124 -0.92 -8.88 -3.08
CA LEU A 124 -0.37 -9.19 -1.75
C LEU A 124 0.76 -8.25 -1.31
N HIS A 125 1.69 -7.92 -2.21
CA HIS A 125 2.88 -7.16 -1.86
C HIS A 125 2.60 -5.71 -1.39
N PRO A 126 1.91 -4.83 -2.16
CA PRO A 126 1.60 -3.48 -1.66
C PRO A 126 0.83 -3.53 -0.34
N TRP A 127 -0.17 -4.40 -0.26
CA TRP A 127 -1.05 -4.50 0.90
C TRP A 127 -0.34 -5.08 2.12
N ALA A 128 0.63 -5.96 1.94
CA ALA A 128 1.49 -6.43 3.03
C ALA A 128 2.40 -5.32 3.57
N ILE A 129 3.00 -4.51 2.68
CA ILE A 129 3.82 -3.35 3.08
C ILE A 129 2.97 -2.40 3.95
N TYR A 130 1.73 -2.11 3.53
CA TYR A 130 0.80 -1.27 4.29
C TYR A 130 0.37 -1.93 5.61
N ALA A 131 0.12 -3.24 5.59
CA ALA A 131 -0.23 -3.99 6.79
C ALA A 131 0.88 -3.95 7.84
N VAL A 132 2.16 -4.02 7.47
CA VAL A 132 3.29 -3.92 8.41
C VAL A 132 3.20 -2.65 9.24
N LEU A 133 3.12 -1.49 8.58
CA LEU A 133 3.09 -0.22 9.29
C LEU A 133 1.76 0.00 10.00
N GLY A 134 0.64 -0.31 9.32
CA GLY A 134 -0.68 -0.12 9.90
C GLY A 134 -0.90 -0.96 11.16
N LEU A 135 -0.43 -2.22 11.15
CA LEU A 135 -0.46 -3.09 12.32
C LEU A 135 0.42 -2.55 13.44
N ALA A 136 1.63 -2.10 13.11
CA ALA A 136 2.55 -1.58 14.11
C ALA A 136 2.01 -0.32 14.79
N ILE A 137 1.39 0.59 14.04
CA ILE A 137 0.76 1.80 14.57
C ILE A 137 -0.48 1.44 15.39
N ALA A 138 -1.36 0.58 14.88
CA ALA A 138 -2.58 0.17 15.57
C ALA A 138 -2.26 -0.51 16.90
N TYR A 139 -1.32 -1.44 16.90
CA TYR A 139 -0.86 -2.13 18.11
C TYR A 139 -0.18 -1.15 19.08
N SER A 140 0.75 -0.32 18.59
CA SER A 140 1.45 0.66 19.43
C SER A 140 0.48 1.67 20.07
N SER A 141 -0.53 2.13 19.33
CA SER A 141 -1.46 3.14 19.81
C SER A 141 -2.59 2.55 20.63
N PHE A 142 -3.34 1.59 20.11
CA PHE A 142 -4.57 1.09 20.75
C PHE A 142 -4.31 0.01 21.79
N ARG A 143 -3.35 -0.89 21.54
CA ARG A 143 -3.01 -1.97 22.47
C ARG A 143 -2.03 -1.52 23.56
N ARG A 144 -1.06 -0.66 23.20
CA ARG A 144 0.01 -0.18 24.10
C ARG A 144 -0.17 1.25 24.61
N GLY A 145 -1.18 1.98 24.16
CA GLY A 145 -1.48 3.34 24.63
C GLY A 145 -0.43 4.39 24.24
N ARG A 146 0.37 4.17 23.19
CA ARG A 146 1.42 5.11 22.77
C ARG A 146 0.87 6.17 21.80
N ARG A 147 1.63 7.25 21.62
CA ARG A 147 1.31 8.30 20.62
C ARG A 147 1.22 7.70 19.21
N GLN A 148 0.38 8.26 18.35
CA GLN A 148 0.25 7.90 16.93
C GLN A 148 1.42 8.44 16.10
N LEU A 149 2.63 8.01 16.44
CA LEU A 149 3.86 8.29 15.70
C LEU A 149 4.47 6.99 15.24
N ILE A 150 5.14 7.01 14.09
CA ILE A 150 5.81 5.83 13.55
C ILE A 150 6.98 5.47 14.47
N SER A 151 7.73 6.48 14.93
CA SER A 151 8.79 6.30 15.93
C SER A 151 8.32 5.66 17.24
N ALA A 152 7.06 5.86 17.65
CA ALA A 152 6.53 5.25 18.88
C ALA A 152 6.42 3.72 18.78
N ALA A 153 6.29 3.16 17.57
CA ALA A 153 6.32 1.72 17.35
C ALA A 153 7.74 1.12 17.48
N PHE A 154 8.78 1.95 17.59
CA PHE A 154 10.17 1.52 17.82
C PHE A 154 10.59 1.49 19.29
N VAL A 155 9.70 1.85 20.22
CA VAL A 155 9.96 1.78 21.67
C VAL A 155 10.56 0.44 22.13
N PRO A 156 10.13 -0.74 21.64
CA PRO A 156 10.73 -2.03 21.98
C PRO A 156 12.21 -2.19 21.60
N LEU A 157 12.66 -1.55 20.51
CA LEU A 157 14.07 -1.61 20.06
C LEU A 157 14.90 -0.47 20.67
N LEU A 158 14.36 0.74 20.69
CA LEU A 158 15.09 1.94 21.11
C LEU A 158 15.04 2.19 22.63
N GLY A 159 14.01 1.64 23.30
CA GLY A 159 13.68 1.93 24.69
C GLY A 159 12.94 3.26 24.87
N ARG A 160 12.16 3.37 25.97
CA ARG A 160 11.31 4.54 26.26
C ARG A 160 12.08 5.87 26.29
N ARG A 161 13.31 5.89 26.81
CA ARG A 161 14.13 7.12 26.91
C ARG A 161 14.56 7.67 25.55
N ARG A 162 14.82 6.80 24.56
CA ARG A 162 15.24 7.21 23.20
C ARG A 162 14.06 7.44 22.26
N ALA A 163 12.85 7.07 22.70
CA ALA A 163 11.61 7.25 21.94
C ALA A 163 11.24 8.73 21.70
N GLU A 164 11.88 9.68 22.41
CA GLU A 164 11.78 11.12 22.14
C GLU A 164 13.11 11.73 21.63
N GLY A 165 14.12 10.88 21.40
CA GLY A 165 15.48 11.28 21.00
C GLY A 165 15.66 11.51 19.49
N PRO A 166 16.88 11.86 19.05
CA PRO A 166 17.20 12.19 17.66
C PRO A 166 16.84 11.07 16.66
N VAL A 167 17.03 9.81 17.03
CA VAL A 167 16.71 8.65 16.17
C VAL A 167 15.21 8.57 15.88
N SER A 168 14.36 8.83 16.87
CA SER A 168 12.90 8.84 16.71
C SER A 168 12.46 9.97 15.79
N LYS A 169 13.07 11.16 15.92
CA LYS A 169 12.85 12.28 15.01
C LYS A 169 13.31 11.97 13.58
N LEU A 170 14.41 11.25 13.42
CA LEU A 170 14.89 10.81 12.10
C LEU A 170 13.90 9.85 11.45
N ILE A 171 13.36 8.88 12.19
CA ILE A 171 12.33 7.95 11.68
C ILE A 171 11.10 8.71 11.19
N ASP A 172 10.57 9.63 12.01
CA ASP A 172 9.40 10.42 11.63
C ASP A 172 9.70 11.37 10.45
N ALA A 173 10.92 11.92 10.37
CA ALA A 173 11.36 12.73 9.23
C ALA A 173 11.46 11.91 7.94
N LEU A 174 12.02 10.70 8.00
CA LEU A 174 12.08 9.78 6.85
C LEU A 174 10.67 9.42 6.38
N ALA A 175 9.73 9.18 7.30
CA ALA A 175 8.33 8.94 6.96
C ALA A 175 7.68 10.15 6.28
N LEU A 176 7.95 11.38 6.75
CA LEU A 176 7.49 12.61 6.12
C LEU A 176 8.00 12.74 4.67
N PHE A 177 9.31 12.53 4.46
CA PHE A 177 9.89 12.60 3.11
C PHE A 177 9.38 11.49 2.20
N ALA A 178 9.24 10.26 2.71
CA ALA A 178 8.64 9.15 1.99
C ALA A 178 7.23 9.51 1.51
N THR A 179 6.38 10.01 2.41
CA THR A 179 5.00 10.42 2.08
C THR A 179 4.97 11.52 1.03
N LEU A 180 5.84 12.53 1.17
CA LEU A 180 5.92 13.65 0.25
C LEU A 180 6.25 13.21 -1.17
N PHE A 181 7.30 12.40 -1.35
CA PHE A 181 7.72 11.95 -2.67
C PHE A 181 6.76 10.91 -3.27
N GLY A 182 6.23 10.00 -2.45
CA GLY A 182 5.21 9.04 -2.90
C GLY A 182 3.94 9.71 -3.39
N SER A 183 3.49 10.74 -2.67
CA SER A 183 2.32 11.53 -3.08
C SER A 183 2.61 12.32 -4.35
N ALA A 184 3.77 12.99 -4.42
CA ALA A 184 4.17 13.74 -5.62
C ALA A 184 4.24 12.86 -6.89
N ALA A 185 4.67 11.60 -6.77
CA ALA A 185 4.67 10.65 -7.87
C ALA A 185 3.24 10.34 -8.37
N SER A 186 2.32 9.98 -7.46
CA SER A 186 0.91 9.74 -7.79
C SER A 186 0.25 10.95 -8.45
N LEU A 187 0.53 12.15 -7.94
CA LEU A 187 0.02 13.41 -8.50
C LEU A 187 0.60 13.67 -9.89
N GLY A 188 1.90 13.45 -10.10
CA GLY A 188 2.54 13.58 -11.41
C GLY A 188 1.91 12.64 -12.46
N ILE A 189 1.68 11.38 -12.10
CA ILE A 189 0.99 10.39 -12.95
C ILE A 189 -0.43 10.86 -13.30
N GLY A 190 -1.20 11.33 -12.31
CA GLY A 190 -2.55 11.84 -12.55
C GLY A 190 -2.57 13.07 -13.45
N ALA A 191 -1.62 13.99 -13.26
CA ALA A 191 -1.50 15.18 -14.11
C ALA A 191 -1.15 14.83 -15.57
N LEU A 192 -0.28 13.84 -15.78
CA LEU A 192 0.01 13.30 -17.11
C LEU A 192 -1.26 12.72 -17.75
N GLN A 193 -2.03 11.91 -17.00
CA GLN A 193 -3.24 11.28 -17.53
C GLN A 193 -4.32 12.31 -17.89
N ILE A 194 -4.53 13.34 -17.06
CA ILE A 194 -5.48 14.42 -17.36
C ILE A 194 -5.02 15.17 -18.61
N LYS A 195 -3.73 15.54 -18.68
CA LYS A 195 -3.17 16.25 -19.84
C LYS A 195 -3.36 15.45 -21.13
N THR A 196 -3.07 14.15 -21.13
CA THR A 196 -3.29 13.29 -22.31
C THR A 196 -4.77 13.23 -22.66
N GLY A 197 -5.66 13.06 -21.68
CA GLY A 197 -7.11 13.09 -21.91
C GLY A 197 -7.61 14.39 -22.53
N MET A 198 -7.06 15.54 -22.12
CA MET A 198 -7.41 16.84 -22.71
C MET A 198 -6.96 16.95 -24.16
N GLN A 199 -5.81 16.38 -24.52
CA GLN A 199 -5.33 16.34 -25.89
C GLN A 199 -6.21 15.45 -26.76
N GLU A 200 -6.53 14.25 -26.30
CA GLU A 200 -7.39 13.31 -27.02
C GLU A 200 -8.82 13.84 -27.18
N ALA A 201 -9.29 14.66 -26.24
CA ALA A 201 -10.56 15.37 -26.35
C ALA A 201 -10.51 16.59 -27.31
N GLY A 202 -9.35 16.92 -27.86
CA GLY A 202 -9.14 18.07 -28.75
C GLY A 202 -9.17 19.44 -28.03
N TRP A 203 -9.06 19.47 -26.70
CA TRP A 203 -9.11 20.71 -25.92
C TRP A 203 -7.78 21.47 -25.92
N ILE A 204 -6.67 20.75 -26.15
CA ILE A 204 -5.32 21.29 -26.21
C ILE A 204 -4.55 20.69 -27.39
N ALA A 205 -3.63 21.46 -27.96
CA ALA A 205 -2.81 21.03 -29.10
C ALA A 205 -1.37 20.63 -28.73
N GLY A 206 -0.97 20.77 -27.46
CA GLY A 206 0.44 20.64 -27.07
C GLY A 206 0.69 19.83 -25.80
N LEU A 207 1.65 18.91 -25.87
CA LEU A 207 2.14 18.10 -24.74
C LEU A 207 3.30 18.76 -23.97
N GLY A 208 3.51 20.06 -24.13
CA GLY A 208 4.61 20.77 -23.47
C GLY A 208 4.44 20.89 -21.95
N PRO A 209 5.53 21.16 -21.20
CA PRO A 209 5.46 21.57 -19.79
C PRO A 209 4.55 22.78 -19.55
N SER A 210 4.35 23.62 -20.59
CA SER A 210 3.46 24.78 -20.60
C SER A 210 2.00 24.46 -20.28
N VAL A 211 1.54 23.22 -20.52
CA VAL A 211 0.17 22.76 -20.18
C VAL A 211 0.15 21.94 -18.89
N LEU A 212 1.19 21.13 -18.66
CA LEU A 212 1.27 20.28 -17.47
C LEU A 212 1.37 21.08 -16.17
N VAL A 213 2.15 22.17 -16.16
CA VAL A 213 2.34 23.00 -14.96
C VAL A 213 1.03 23.68 -14.52
N PRO A 214 0.26 24.35 -15.40
CA PRO A 214 -1.06 24.90 -15.04
C PRO A 214 -2.03 23.85 -14.48
N ILE A 215 -2.11 22.65 -15.05
CA ILE A 215 -2.98 21.57 -14.55
C ILE A 215 -2.64 21.25 -13.09
N ILE A 216 -1.35 21.02 -12.81
CA ILE A 216 -0.88 20.72 -11.46
C ILE A 216 -1.18 21.88 -10.51
N VAL A 217 -0.96 23.13 -10.92
CA VAL A 217 -1.23 24.31 -10.09
C VAL A 217 -2.72 24.43 -9.77
N VAL A 218 -3.60 24.26 -10.76
CA VAL A 218 -5.05 24.33 -10.56
C VAL A 218 -5.52 23.24 -9.60
N LEU A 219 -5.12 21.98 -9.83
CA LEU A 219 -5.47 20.87 -8.95
C LEU A 219 -4.89 21.09 -7.54
N THR A 220 -3.70 21.69 -7.44
CA THR A 220 -3.08 22.04 -6.16
C THR A 220 -3.89 23.05 -5.38
N VAL A 221 -4.34 24.12 -6.05
CA VAL A 221 -5.23 25.12 -5.45
C VAL A 221 -6.54 24.48 -5.02
N CYS A 222 -7.17 23.66 -5.87
CA CYS A 222 -8.42 22.98 -5.55
C CYS A 222 -8.32 22.14 -4.27
N PHE A 223 -7.25 21.35 -4.12
CA PHE A 223 -7.13 20.53 -2.92
C PHE A 223 -6.71 21.33 -1.68
N ILE A 224 -5.87 22.36 -1.81
CA ILE A 224 -5.53 23.23 -0.67
C ILE A 224 -6.80 23.90 -0.13
N LEU A 225 -7.66 24.39 -1.02
CA LEU A 225 -8.97 24.94 -0.64
C LEU A 225 -9.84 23.86 0.04
N SER A 226 -9.87 22.64 -0.49
CA SER A 226 -10.58 21.51 0.13
C SER A 226 -10.07 21.21 1.55
N ALA A 227 -8.75 21.11 1.73
CA ALA A 227 -8.10 20.75 2.98
C ALA A 227 -8.30 21.80 4.08
N VAL A 228 -8.32 23.08 3.71
CA VAL A 228 -8.40 24.22 4.66
C VAL A 228 -9.83 24.61 4.98
N SER A 229 -10.74 24.46 4.02
CA SER A 229 -12.15 24.83 4.18
C SER A 229 -12.87 23.96 5.22
N GLY A 230 -12.27 22.83 5.63
CA GLY A 230 -12.86 21.93 6.63
C GLY A 230 -14.19 21.35 6.16
N ILE A 231 -14.46 21.36 4.85
CA ILE A 231 -15.67 20.79 4.25
C ILE A 231 -15.50 19.27 4.24
N ALA A 232 -15.49 18.65 5.43
CA ALA A 232 -15.48 17.20 5.59
C ALA A 232 -16.61 16.56 4.78
N ARG A 233 -17.75 17.26 4.66
CA ARG A 233 -18.88 16.87 3.79
C ARG A 233 -18.54 16.88 2.29
N GLY A 234 -17.70 17.80 1.83
CA GLY A 234 -17.32 17.98 0.43
C GLY A 234 -16.33 16.91 -0.02
N ILE A 235 -15.33 16.62 0.82
CA ILE A 235 -14.38 15.52 0.60
C ILE A 235 -15.13 14.18 0.58
N GLN A 236 -16.05 13.98 1.55
CA GLN A 236 -16.87 12.77 1.58
C GLN A 236 -17.75 12.64 0.34
N TYR A 237 -18.39 13.74 -0.12
CA TYR A 237 -19.19 13.74 -1.33
C TYR A 237 -18.34 13.45 -2.58
N LEU A 238 -17.19 14.10 -2.72
CA LEU A 238 -16.26 13.87 -3.83
C LEU A 238 -15.79 12.42 -3.86
N SER A 239 -15.40 11.85 -2.71
CA SER A 239 -15.00 10.44 -2.61
C SER A 239 -16.13 9.49 -3.00
N ASN A 240 -17.37 9.74 -2.52
CA ASN A 240 -18.54 8.93 -2.86
C ASN A 240 -18.91 9.04 -4.35
N LEU A 241 -18.83 10.24 -4.93
CA LEU A 241 -19.04 10.45 -6.36
C LEU A 241 -18.01 9.67 -7.17
N ASN A 242 -16.76 9.69 -6.74
CA ASN A 242 -15.67 8.95 -7.36
C ASN A 242 -15.89 7.43 -7.30
N MET A 243 -16.34 6.93 -6.13
CA MET A 243 -17.20 5.76 -5.92
C MET A 243 -17.99 5.30 -7.14
N VAL A 244 -19.03 6.07 -7.38
CA VAL A 244 -20.06 5.79 -8.36
C VAL A 244 -19.50 5.87 -9.77
N LEU A 245 -18.70 6.90 -10.09
CA LEU A 245 -18.12 7.07 -11.42
C LEU A 245 -17.20 5.91 -11.80
N ALA A 246 -16.37 5.42 -10.86
CA ALA A 246 -15.47 4.32 -11.12
C ALA A 246 -16.24 3.00 -11.30
N ALA A 247 -17.28 2.77 -10.49
CA ALA A 247 -18.15 1.62 -10.64
C ALA A 247 -18.92 1.65 -11.96
N LEU A 248 -19.44 2.81 -12.37
CA LEU A 248 -20.13 2.99 -13.65
C LEU A 248 -19.20 2.77 -14.83
N LEU A 249 -17.96 3.27 -14.78
CA LEU A 249 -16.97 3.04 -15.82
C LEU A 249 -16.59 1.56 -15.90
N ALA A 250 -16.34 0.91 -14.78
CA ALA A 250 -16.06 -0.53 -14.74
C ALA A 250 -17.22 -1.36 -15.29
N LEU A 251 -18.46 -1.01 -14.92
CA LEU A 251 -19.67 -1.67 -15.44
C LEU A 251 -19.82 -1.44 -16.95
N PHE A 252 -19.59 -0.22 -17.42
CA PHE A 252 -19.61 0.10 -18.84
C PHE A 252 -18.61 -0.76 -19.62
N LEU A 253 -17.35 -0.82 -19.19
CA LEU A 253 -16.33 -1.64 -19.83
C LEU A 253 -16.64 -3.14 -19.74
N PHE A 254 -17.23 -3.59 -18.63
CA PHE A 254 -17.64 -4.99 -18.48
C PHE A 254 -18.73 -5.40 -19.48
N VAL A 255 -19.72 -4.53 -19.71
CA VAL A 255 -20.87 -4.81 -20.58
C VAL A 255 -20.54 -4.58 -22.05
N VAL A 256 -19.82 -3.51 -22.37
CA VAL A 256 -19.50 -3.11 -23.76
C VAL A 256 -18.24 -3.78 -24.28
N GLY A 257 -17.28 -4.07 -23.38
CA GLY A 257 -16.08 -4.83 -23.68
C GLY A 257 -16.33 -6.34 -23.74
N PRO A 258 -15.27 -7.15 -23.70
CA PRO A 258 -15.36 -8.60 -23.87
C PRO A 258 -15.80 -9.30 -22.59
N THR A 259 -17.09 -9.21 -22.24
CA THR A 259 -17.66 -9.74 -20.98
C THR A 259 -17.22 -11.18 -20.67
N VAL A 260 -17.27 -12.07 -21.67
CA VAL A 260 -16.90 -13.49 -21.50
C VAL A 260 -15.41 -13.64 -21.20
N LEU A 261 -14.54 -12.91 -21.91
CA LEU A 261 -13.11 -12.92 -21.64
C LEU A 261 -12.83 -12.42 -20.22
N ILE A 262 -13.47 -11.32 -19.80
CA ILE A 262 -13.30 -10.76 -18.45
C ILE A 262 -13.67 -11.80 -17.39
N MET A 263 -14.79 -12.50 -17.57
CA MET A 263 -15.22 -13.56 -16.65
C MET A 263 -14.25 -14.75 -16.63
N GLN A 264 -13.67 -15.11 -17.77
CA GLN A 264 -12.65 -16.17 -17.87
C GLN A 264 -11.31 -15.75 -17.26
N LEU A 265 -10.95 -14.46 -17.37
CA LEU A 265 -9.71 -13.94 -16.81
C LEU A 265 -9.70 -13.98 -15.27
N LEU A 266 -10.85 -13.95 -14.60
CA LEU A 266 -10.90 -14.03 -13.13
C LEU A 266 -10.24 -15.30 -12.58
N PRO A 267 -10.72 -16.53 -12.89
CA PRO A 267 -10.09 -17.75 -12.41
C PRO A 267 -8.70 -17.96 -13.01
N THR A 268 -8.49 -17.65 -14.30
CA THR A 268 -7.19 -17.82 -14.97
C THR A 268 -6.11 -16.97 -14.29
N SER A 269 -6.37 -15.69 -14.05
CA SER A 269 -5.38 -14.78 -13.45
C SER A 269 -5.03 -15.19 -12.01
N VAL A 270 -6.00 -15.69 -11.23
CA VAL A 270 -5.73 -16.22 -9.89
C VAL A 270 -4.87 -17.48 -9.96
N GLY A 271 -5.20 -18.42 -10.85
CA GLY A 271 -4.45 -19.65 -11.04
C GLY A 271 -2.99 -19.38 -11.43
N THR A 272 -2.78 -18.60 -12.49
CA THR A 272 -1.44 -18.25 -12.97
C THR A 272 -0.67 -17.42 -11.94
N TYR A 273 -1.33 -16.48 -11.24
CA TYR A 273 -0.68 -15.71 -10.17
C TYR A 273 -0.11 -16.60 -9.07
N LEU A 274 -0.88 -17.60 -8.62
CA LEU A 274 -0.43 -18.54 -7.58
C LEU A 274 0.68 -19.46 -8.09
N GLN A 275 0.58 -19.91 -9.34
CA GLN A 275 1.60 -20.74 -9.99
C GLN A 275 2.95 -20.00 -10.11
N ASP A 276 2.90 -18.75 -10.59
CA ASP A 276 4.11 -17.97 -10.91
C ASP A 276 4.64 -17.17 -9.71
N PHE A 277 3.94 -17.16 -8.58
CA PHE A 277 4.25 -16.32 -7.41
C PHE A 277 5.72 -16.44 -6.98
N GLY A 278 6.23 -17.66 -6.82
CA GLY A 278 7.61 -17.90 -6.39
C GLY A 278 8.63 -17.38 -7.39
N THR A 279 8.39 -17.59 -8.69
CA THR A 279 9.24 -17.12 -9.78
C THR A 279 9.27 -15.60 -9.85
N MET A 280 8.11 -14.95 -9.73
CA MET A 280 8.01 -13.48 -9.71
C MET A 280 8.68 -12.88 -8.48
N ALA A 281 8.50 -13.49 -7.30
CA ALA A 281 9.12 -13.06 -6.04
C ALA A 281 10.64 -13.20 -6.04
N ALA A 282 11.19 -14.19 -6.75
CA ALA A 282 12.63 -14.41 -6.87
C ALA A 282 13.29 -13.64 -8.03
N ARG A 283 12.50 -13.03 -8.92
CA ARG A 283 13.01 -12.32 -10.12
C ARG A 283 13.94 -11.18 -9.71
N SER A 284 15.20 -11.27 -10.13
CA SER A 284 16.25 -10.30 -9.78
C SER A 284 17.22 -10.12 -10.95
N GLY A 285 18.10 -9.10 -10.85
CA GLY A 285 19.15 -8.83 -11.84
C GLY A 285 20.24 -9.91 -11.94
N ALA A 286 20.13 -11.01 -11.19
CA ALA A 286 21.03 -12.15 -11.30
C ALA A 286 20.89 -12.91 -12.63
N THR A 287 19.73 -12.81 -13.29
CA THR A 287 19.40 -13.52 -14.54
C THR A 287 18.72 -12.59 -15.54
N GLY A 288 18.81 -12.86 -16.85
CA GLY A 288 18.11 -12.07 -17.89
C GLY A 288 18.81 -10.77 -18.31
N GLY A 289 19.97 -10.46 -17.72
CA GLY A 289 20.85 -9.37 -18.16
C GLY A 289 20.22 -7.98 -18.15
N LYS A 290 20.69 -7.10 -19.04
CA LYS A 290 20.27 -5.68 -19.09
C LYS A 290 18.77 -5.49 -19.31
N GLU A 291 18.12 -6.41 -20.02
CA GLU A 291 16.68 -6.35 -20.27
C GLU A 291 15.90 -6.59 -18.98
N MET A 292 16.33 -7.57 -18.17
CA MET A 292 15.75 -7.81 -16.85
C MET A 292 15.94 -6.62 -15.92
N ASP A 293 17.14 -6.03 -15.86
CA ASP A 293 17.39 -4.86 -15.03
C ASP A 293 16.51 -3.66 -15.43
N LYS A 294 16.32 -3.46 -16.74
CA LYS A 294 15.41 -2.44 -17.26
C LYS A 294 13.96 -2.73 -16.87
N PHE A 295 13.51 -3.98 -17.00
CA PHE A 295 12.17 -4.38 -16.58
C PHE A 295 11.94 -4.14 -15.08
N LEU A 296 12.85 -4.64 -14.23
CA LEU A 296 12.75 -4.52 -12.78
C LEU A 296 12.77 -3.07 -12.32
N SER A 297 13.66 -2.24 -12.85
CA SER A 297 13.73 -0.82 -12.50
C SER A 297 12.51 -0.02 -12.95
N THR A 298 11.93 -0.34 -14.11
CA THR A 298 10.78 0.38 -14.67
C THR A 298 9.47 -0.03 -13.99
N TRP A 299 9.35 -1.28 -13.58
CA TRP A 299 8.10 -1.86 -13.06
C TRP A 299 8.23 -2.29 -11.61
N THR A 300 8.85 -3.44 -11.34
CA THR A 300 8.77 -4.11 -10.04
C THR A 300 9.38 -3.28 -8.90
N ILE A 301 10.62 -2.80 -9.08
CA ILE A 301 11.31 -1.98 -8.07
C ILE A 301 10.66 -0.59 -7.99
N PHE A 302 10.18 -0.03 -9.10
CA PHE A 302 9.39 1.21 -9.09
C PHE A 302 8.15 1.07 -8.21
N TYR A 303 7.35 0.01 -8.38
CA TYR A 303 6.20 -0.26 -7.54
C TYR A 303 6.60 -0.45 -6.08
N TRP A 304 7.63 -1.23 -5.77
CA TRP A 304 8.11 -1.38 -4.38
C TRP A 304 8.52 -0.08 -3.74
N ALA A 305 9.28 0.76 -4.45
CA ALA A 305 9.65 2.08 -3.97
C ALA A 305 8.41 2.96 -3.76
N TRP A 306 7.48 2.96 -4.71
CA TRP A 306 6.26 3.74 -4.65
C TRP A 306 5.37 3.31 -3.46
N TRP A 307 5.12 2.01 -3.30
CA TRP A 307 4.33 1.48 -2.19
C TRP A 307 4.97 1.76 -0.83
N ILE A 308 6.28 1.56 -0.69
CA ILE A 308 7.01 1.90 0.54
C ILE A 308 6.88 3.39 0.86
N SER A 309 7.00 4.26 -0.15
CA SER A 309 6.88 5.71 0.05
C SER A 309 5.48 6.15 0.51
N TRP A 310 4.44 5.44 0.09
CA TRP A 310 3.04 5.70 0.47
C TRP A 310 2.63 5.07 1.81
N THR A 311 3.46 4.19 2.35
CA THR A 311 3.13 3.40 3.54
C THR A 311 2.77 4.23 4.76
N PRO A 312 3.44 5.36 5.11
CA PRO A 312 3.03 6.20 6.25
C PRO A 312 1.59 6.68 6.18
N PHE A 313 1.15 7.09 4.99
CA PHE A 313 -0.20 7.56 4.74
C PHE A 313 -1.21 6.41 4.88
N VAL A 314 -1.04 5.34 4.11
CA VAL A 314 -1.99 4.22 4.07
C VAL A 314 -1.99 3.47 5.41
N GLY A 315 -0.83 3.23 6.00
CA GLY A 315 -0.68 2.54 7.28
C GLY A 315 -1.40 3.26 8.43
N MET A 316 -1.30 4.59 8.52
CA MET A 316 -2.04 5.35 9.53
C MET A 316 -3.55 5.29 9.32
N PHE A 317 -4.01 5.37 8.07
CA PHE A 317 -5.43 5.21 7.74
C PHE A 317 -5.94 3.83 8.15
N LEU A 318 -5.24 2.77 7.74
CA LEU A 318 -5.58 1.38 8.07
C LEU A 318 -5.60 1.15 9.58
N ALA A 319 -4.65 1.71 10.31
CA ALA A 319 -4.62 1.63 11.76
C ALA A 319 -5.91 2.20 12.35
N ARG A 320 -6.24 3.45 12.03
CA ARG A 320 -7.40 4.18 12.58
C ARG A 320 -8.72 3.44 12.39
N ILE A 321 -8.97 2.89 11.19
CA ILE A 321 -10.24 2.21 10.92
C ILE A 321 -10.33 0.80 11.50
N SER A 322 -9.24 0.28 12.07
CA SER A 322 -9.13 -1.13 12.50
C SER A 322 -9.08 -1.33 14.01
N ARG A 323 -9.43 -0.31 14.79
CA ARG A 323 -9.52 -0.40 16.25
C ARG A 323 -10.50 -1.49 16.69
N GLY A 324 -10.11 -2.30 17.67
CA GLY A 324 -10.91 -3.42 18.21
C GLY A 324 -10.94 -4.68 17.33
N ARG A 325 -10.19 -4.72 16.21
CA ARG A 325 -10.02 -5.94 15.39
C ARG A 325 -8.86 -6.78 15.91
N THR A 326 -8.86 -8.09 15.67
CA THR A 326 -7.67 -8.90 15.94
C THR A 326 -6.60 -8.71 14.86
N VAL A 327 -5.34 -9.01 15.18
CA VAL A 327 -4.24 -9.00 14.20
C VAL A 327 -4.59 -9.83 12.96
N ARG A 328 -5.19 -11.02 13.14
CA ARG A 328 -5.60 -11.89 12.03
C ARG A 328 -6.68 -11.24 11.16
N GLN A 329 -7.71 -10.67 11.79
CA GLN A 329 -8.77 -9.97 11.05
C GLN A 329 -8.20 -8.79 10.27
N PHE A 330 -7.34 -7.98 10.90
CA PHE A 330 -6.67 -6.86 10.27
C PHE A 330 -5.89 -7.31 9.02
N VAL A 331 -4.95 -8.26 9.17
CA VAL A 331 -4.12 -8.71 8.05
C VAL A 331 -4.97 -9.30 6.92
N ALA A 332 -5.94 -10.16 7.26
CA ALA A 332 -6.80 -10.78 6.26
C ALA A 332 -7.62 -9.73 5.47
N GLY A 333 -8.24 -8.76 6.14
CA GLY A 333 -9.02 -7.74 5.44
C GLY A 333 -8.15 -6.78 4.62
N VAL A 334 -7.02 -6.33 5.18
CA VAL A 334 -6.08 -5.42 4.49
C VAL A 334 -5.53 -6.05 3.20
N ILE A 335 -5.28 -7.36 3.20
CA ILE A 335 -4.74 -8.05 2.03
C ILE A 335 -5.85 -8.48 1.07
N LEU A 336 -6.87 -9.19 1.55
CA LEU A 336 -7.84 -9.86 0.67
C LEU A 336 -8.80 -8.89 0.00
N VAL A 337 -9.32 -7.90 0.74
CA VAL A 337 -10.33 -6.97 0.21
C VAL A 337 -9.77 -6.21 -0.99
N PRO A 338 -8.64 -5.51 -0.87
CA PRO A 338 -8.15 -4.71 -1.98
C PRO A 338 -7.55 -5.57 -3.10
N SER A 339 -6.99 -6.74 -2.77
CA SER A 339 -6.52 -7.68 -3.80
C SER A 339 -7.65 -8.17 -4.70
N LEU A 340 -8.85 -8.38 -4.14
CA LEU A 340 -10.03 -8.74 -4.93
C LEU A 340 -10.47 -7.58 -5.83
N VAL A 341 -10.39 -6.34 -5.34
CA VAL A 341 -10.66 -5.14 -6.17
C VAL A 341 -9.68 -5.07 -7.33
N SER A 342 -8.38 -5.21 -7.07
CA SER A 342 -7.35 -5.24 -8.11
C SER A 342 -7.63 -6.36 -9.11
N LEU A 343 -7.96 -7.57 -8.66
CA LEU A 343 -8.29 -8.69 -9.54
C LEU A 343 -9.43 -8.36 -10.51
N VAL A 344 -10.55 -7.86 -9.99
CA VAL A 344 -11.71 -7.49 -10.81
C VAL A 344 -11.36 -6.33 -11.74
N TRP A 345 -10.67 -5.32 -11.22
CA TRP A 345 -10.30 -4.13 -11.98
C TRP A 345 -9.38 -4.45 -13.16
N PHE A 346 -8.28 -5.17 -12.94
CA PHE A 346 -7.37 -5.58 -14.00
C PHE A 346 -8.05 -6.54 -14.99
N SER A 347 -8.93 -7.43 -14.52
CA SER A 347 -9.68 -8.31 -15.42
C SER A 347 -10.59 -7.53 -16.37
N ILE A 348 -11.27 -6.48 -15.88
CA ILE A 348 -12.12 -5.62 -16.69
C ILE A 348 -11.27 -4.73 -17.61
N PHE A 349 -10.41 -3.89 -17.03
CA PHE A 349 -9.68 -2.84 -17.77
C PHE A 349 -8.56 -3.45 -18.64
N GLY A 350 -7.72 -4.30 -18.05
CA GLY A 350 -6.63 -4.98 -18.74
C GLY A 350 -7.15 -5.99 -19.78
N GLY A 351 -8.18 -6.76 -19.41
CA GLY A 351 -8.82 -7.69 -20.33
C GLY A 351 -9.42 -7.00 -21.56
N THR A 352 -10.10 -5.86 -21.37
CA THR A 352 -10.61 -5.05 -22.48
C THR A 352 -9.48 -4.50 -23.35
N ALA A 353 -8.42 -3.98 -22.75
CA ALA A 353 -7.28 -3.43 -23.50
C ALA A 353 -6.57 -4.49 -24.36
N ILE A 354 -6.35 -5.69 -23.81
CA ILE A 354 -5.75 -6.82 -24.54
C ILE A 354 -6.66 -7.29 -25.68
N ASP A 355 -7.97 -7.36 -25.45
CA ASP A 355 -8.92 -7.79 -26.47
C ASP A 355 -9.00 -6.82 -27.64
N GLU A 356 -9.07 -5.51 -27.38
CA GLU A 356 -9.04 -4.48 -28.42
C GLU A 356 -7.73 -4.50 -29.22
N GLN A 357 -6.60 -4.79 -28.56
CA GLN A 357 -5.34 -5.03 -29.26
C GLN A 357 -5.39 -6.25 -30.17
N ARG A 358 -6.01 -7.35 -29.73
CA ARG A 358 -6.14 -8.59 -30.51
C ARG A 358 -7.09 -8.46 -31.69
N LYS A 359 -8.12 -7.62 -31.59
CA LYS A 359 -9.06 -7.29 -32.68
C LYS A 359 -8.43 -6.40 -33.76
N GLY A 360 -7.26 -5.81 -33.50
CA GLY A 360 -6.56 -4.95 -34.44
C GLY A 360 -6.81 -3.45 -34.25
N GLY A 361 -7.51 -3.02 -33.19
CA GLY A 361 -7.73 -1.60 -32.87
C GLY A 361 -6.44 -0.84 -32.48
N ASN A 362 -5.38 -1.57 -32.17
CA ASN A 362 -4.06 -1.04 -31.80
C ASN A 362 -4.04 0.03 -30.69
N PRO A 363 -4.74 -0.17 -29.55
CA PRO A 363 -4.70 0.78 -28.44
C PRO A 363 -3.31 0.98 -27.82
N PHE A 364 -2.38 0.04 -28.05
CA PHE A 364 -0.99 0.20 -27.59
C PHE A 364 -0.31 1.42 -28.22
N GLY A 365 -0.64 1.78 -29.48
CA GLY A 365 -0.06 2.94 -30.16
C GLY A 365 1.48 2.94 -30.11
N ASP A 366 2.05 4.04 -29.62
CA ASP A 366 3.49 4.22 -29.42
C ASP A 366 4.02 3.61 -28.11
N GLY A 367 3.14 3.01 -27.30
CA GLY A 367 3.48 2.35 -26.04
C GLY A 367 3.63 3.30 -24.85
N PHE A 368 3.09 4.52 -24.93
CA PHE A 368 3.04 5.45 -23.80
C PHE A 368 1.88 5.10 -22.84
N PRO A 369 2.16 4.75 -21.57
CA PRO A 369 1.12 4.31 -20.63
C PRO A 369 -0.02 5.31 -20.43
N GLU A 370 0.28 6.61 -20.45
CA GLU A 370 -0.69 7.69 -20.30
C GLU A 370 -1.70 7.78 -21.46
N GLU A 371 -1.36 7.28 -22.65
CA GLU A 371 -2.20 7.30 -23.85
C GLU A 371 -3.09 6.06 -23.96
N ILE A 372 -2.59 4.89 -23.54
CA ILE A 372 -3.27 3.59 -23.71
C ILE A 372 -4.73 3.63 -23.24
N THR A 373 -5.00 4.27 -22.09
CA THR A 373 -6.38 4.33 -21.57
C THR A 373 -7.32 5.02 -22.56
N PHE A 374 -6.92 6.15 -23.12
CA PHE A 374 -7.75 6.91 -24.05
C PHE A 374 -7.81 6.22 -25.43
N ASN A 375 -6.71 5.60 -25.87
CA ASN A 375 -6.69 4.82 -27.10
C ASN A 375 -7.64 3.62 -27.05
N VAL A 376 -7.76 2.93 -25.90
CA VAL A 376 -8.76 1.88 -25.71
C VAL A 376 -10.18 2.46 -25.79
N LEU A 377 -10.43 3.59 -25.12
CA LEU A 377 -11.76 4.23 -25.14
C LEU A 377 -12.17 4.70 -26.54
N GLN A 378 -11.22 5.02 -27.43
CA GLN A 378 -11.50 5.35 -28.84
C GLN A 378 -12.02 4.15 -29.64
N GLN A 379 -11.72 2.92 -29.22
CA GLN A 379 -12.24 1.70 -29.84
C GLN A 379 -13.64 1.34 -29.34
N LEU A 380 -14.15 2.04 -28.32
CA LEU A 380 -15.43 1.77 -27.68
C LEU A 380 -16.45 2.90 -27.95
N PRO A 381 -17.76 2.60 -27.94
CA PRO A 381 -18.81 3.60 -27.97
C PRO A 381 -18.65 4.67 -26.88
N TRP A 382 -19.19 5.87 -27.14
CA TRP A 382 -19.22 6.98 -26.17
C TRP A 382 -17.86 7.48 -25.68
N THR A 383 -16.80 7.32 -26.49
CA THR A 383 -15.43 7.78 -26.19
C THR A 383 -15.39 9.16 -25.53
N GLY A 384 -16.09 10.15 -26.09
CA GLY A 384 -16.10 11.51 -25.54
C GLY A 384 -16.61 11.58 -24.10
N ILE A 385 -17.67 10.83 -23.76
CA ILE A 385 -18.22 10.78 -22.41
C ILE A 385 -17.26 10.02 -21.48
N THR A 386 -16.78 8.85 -21.89
CA THR A 386 -15.91 8.01 -21.05
C THR A 386 -14.56 8.67 -20.79
N SER A 387 -14.00 9.40 -21.77
CA SER A 387 -12.75 10.15 -21.61
C SER A 387 -12.91 11.28 -20.60
N VAL A 388 -14.03 12.01 -20.63
CA VAL A 388 -14.34 13.04 -19.62
C VAL A 388 -14.52 12.41 -18.25
N VAL A 389 -15.18 11.26 -18.14
CA VAL A 389 -15.32 10.52 -16.88
C VAL A 389 -13.96 10.10 -16.33
N VAL A 390 -13.05 9.57 -17.15
CA VAL A 390 -11.68 9.22 -16.73
C VAL A 390 -10.94 10.46 -16.23
N MET A 391 -10.98 11.57 -16.95
CA MET A 391 -10.34 12.82 -16.51
C MET A 391 -10.92 13.31 -15.17
N ALA A 392 -12.25 13.25 -15.01
CA ALA A 392 -12.91 13.62 -13.77
C ALA A 392 -12.51 12.71 -12.60
N LEU A 393 -12.48 11.39 -12.82
CA LEU A 393 -12.01 10.40 -11.83
C LEU A 393 -10.59 10.71 -11.36
N VAL A 394 -9.67 10.93 -12.30
CA VAL A 394 -8.27 11.24 -11.99
C VAL A 394 -8.17 12.57 -11.25
N ALA A 395 -8.91 13.60 -11.65
CA ALA A 395 -8.91 14.91 -10.99
C ALA A 395 -9.46 14.82 -9.56
N ILE A 396 -10.55 14.06 -9.34
CA ILE A 396 -11.12 13.87 -8.00
C ILE A 396 -10.15 13.07 -7.12
N PHE A 397 -9.56 11.98 -7.62
CA PHE A 397 -8.54 11.22 -6.87
C PHE A 397 -7.30 12.07 -6.56
N PHE A 398 -6.89 12.95 -7.47
CA PHE A 398 -5.79 13.87 -7.24
C PHE A 398 -6.11 14.77 -6.03
N VAL A 399 -7.29 15.39 -6.02
CA VAL A 399 -7.70 16.29 -4.96
C VAL A 399 -7.87 15.55 -3.62
N SER A 400 -8.60 14.44 -3.60
CA SER A 400 -8.84 13.68 -2.37
C SER A 400 -7.57 13.03 -1.82
N GLY A 401 -6.71 12.51 -2.70
CA GLY A 401 -5.44 11.89 -2.32
C GLY A 401 -4.45 12.90 -1.76
N ALA A 402 -4.31 14.07 -2.42
CA ALA A 402 -3.44 15.14 -1.95
C ALA A 402 -3.89 15.73 -0.60
N ASP A 403 -5.19 15.87 -0.39
CA ASP A 403 -5.77 16.31 0.88
C ASP A 403 -5.42 15.34 2.01
N ALA A 404 -5.71 14.04 1.81
CA ALA A 404 -5.45 13.01 2.82
C ALA A 404 -3.95 12.88 3.15
N ALA A 405 -3.07 12.98 2.15
CA ALA A 405 -1.62 13.01 2.35
C ALA A 405 -1.17 14.25 3.14
N SER A 406 -1.74 15.43 2.85
CA SER A 406 -1.40 16.70 3.52
C SER A 406 -1.79 16.69 5.00
N ILE A 407 -2.94 16.11 5.33
CA ILE A 407 -3.39 15.92 6.73
C ILE A 407 -2.44 14.99 7.47
N VAL A 408 -2.02 13.89 6.83
CA VAL A 408 -1.04 12.95 7.41
C VAL A 408 0.32 13.62 7.67
N MET A 409 0.85 14.36 6.70
CA MET A 409 2.12 15.07 6.88
C MET A 409 2.00 16.16 7.96
N GLY A 410 0.86 16.86 8.04
CA GLY A 410 0.54 17.78 9.12
C GLY A 410 0.56 17.09 10.49
N THR A 411 -0.07 15.92 10.59
CA THR A 411 -0.12 15.10 11.81
C THR A 411 1.28 14.71 12.29
N LEU A 412 2.09 14.15 11.38
CA LEU A 412 3.47 13.72 11.67
C LEU A 412 4.36 14.92 12.06
N SER A 413 4.19 16.06 11.40
CA SER A 413 4.93 17.29 11.71
C SER A 413 4.55 17.92 13.06
N GLN A 414 3.43 17.51 13.64
CA GLN A 414 2.89 18.05 14.90
C GLN A 414 2.79 16.98 15.98
N ARG A 415 3.77 16.05 16.01
CA ARG A 415 3.91 15.02 17.06
C ARG A 415 2.70 14.09 17.20
N GLY A 416 2.01 13.81 16.09
CA GLY A 416 0.85 12.91 16.06
C GLY A 416 -0.46 13.59 16.47
N SER A 417 -0.60 14.90 16.24
CA SER A 417 -1.86 15.62 16.47
C SER A 417 -3.01 15.02 15.65
N ILE A 418 -4.15 14.77 16.28
CA ILE A 418 -5.34 14.23 15.60
C ILE A 418 -5.87 15.24 14.58
N GLU A 419 -5.86 16.53 14.94
CA GLU A 419 -6.24 17.64 14.08
C GLU A 419 -5.01 18.54 13.84
N PRO A 420 -4.35 18.44 12.68
CA PRO A 420 -3.22 19.29 12.38
C PRO A 420 -3.65 20.73 12.09
N ARG A 421 -2.81 21.71 12.44
CA ARG A 421 -3.07 23.13 12.15
C ARG A 421 -3.17 23.33 10.63
N ARG A 422 -4.18 24.08 10.18
CA ARG A 422 -4.46 24.36 8.75
C ARG A 422 -3.23 24.83 7.97
N TRP A 423 -2.40 25.71 8.53
CA TRP A 423 -1.17 26.17 7.87
C TRP A 423 -0.17 25.05 7.56
N MET A 424 -0.04 24.04 8.44
CA MET A 424 0.83 22.90 8.16
C MET A 424 0.30 22.06 7.00
N VAL A 425 -1.02 21.88 6.93
CA VAL A 425 -1.67 21.17 5.82
C VAL A 425 -1.46 21.92 4.50
N ILE A 426 -1.59 23.25 4.49
CA ILE A 426 -1.29 24.11 3.32
C ILE A 426 0.17 23.96 2.88
N PHE A 427 1.10 24.07 3.83
CA PHE A 427 2.54 23.99 3.56
C PHE A 427 2.90 22.66 2.88
N TRP A 428 2.43 21.54 3.44
CA TRP A 428 2.70 20.22 2.88
C TRP A 428 1.97 19.98 1.56
N GLY A 429 0.76 20.50 1.42
CA GLY A 429 0.04 20.51 0.15
C GLY A 429 0.85 21.20 -0.95
N ALA A 430 1.21 22.46 -0.74
CA ALA A 430 2.00 23.23 -1.70
C ALA A 430 3.37 22.56 -1.99
N ALA A 431 4.02 21.99 -0.97
CA ALA A 431 5.28 21.27 -1.15
C ALA A 431 5.14 20.01 -2.03
N THR A 432 3.98 19.34 -1.98
CA THR A 432 3.69 18.12 -2.76
C THR A 432 3.31 18.46 -4.20
N GLY A 433 2.41 19.42 -4.38
CA GLY A 433 1.90 19.84 -5.69
C GLY A 433 2.80 20.78 -6.47
N GLY A 434 3.82 21.40 -5.85
CA GLY A 434 4.73 22.31 -6.53
C GLY A 434 5.70 21.63 -7.52
N ASN A 435 6.89 22.20 -7.69
CA ASN A 435 7.93 21.72 -8.63
C ASN A 435 8.30 20.22 -8.42
N LYS A 436 7.98 19.64 -7.24
CA LYS A 436 8.19 18.22 -6.94
C LYS A 436 7.22 17.29 -7.66
N ALA A 437 5.97 17.67 -7.94
CA ALA A 437 5.07 16.83 -8.73
C ALA A 437 5.58 16.68 -10.18
N LEU A 438 6.19 17.73 -10.72
CA LEU A 438 6.79 17.74 -12.06
C LEU A 438 8.08 16.90 -12.13
N GLN A 439 8.87 16.88 -11.04
CA GLN A 439 10.12 16.11 -10.94
C GLN A 439 9.92 14.69 -10.38
N GLY A 440 8.76 14.42 -9.77
CA GLY A 440 8.45 13.26 -8.95
C GLY A 440 8.07 12.00 -9.72
N ILE A 441 8.00 12.06 -11.05
CA ILE A 441 7.45 10.96 -11.86
C ILE A 441 8.21 9.65 -11.62
N GLN A 442 9.52 9.65 -11.37
CA GLN A 442 10.25 8.43 -10.95
C GLN A 442 11.44 8.66 -10.00
N ASN A 443 12.31 9.65 -10.23
CA ASN A 443 13.63 9.70 -9.58
C ASN A 443 13.64 9.99 -8.06
N PRO A 444 12.87 10.96 -7.52
CA PRO A 444 12.90 11.27 -6.09
C PRO A 444 12.24 10.20 -5.22
N THR A 445 11.30 9.43 -5.79
CA THR A 445 10.57 8.37 -5.09
C THR A 445 11.51 7.29 -4.57
N PHE A 446 12.46 6.83 -5.40
CA PHE A 446 13.46 5.84 -4.97
C PHE A 446 14.36 6.35 -3.84
N ILE A 447 14.78 7.62 -3.92
CA ILE A 447 15.67 8.24 -2.93
C ILE A 447 14.97 8.33 -1.57
N GLY A 448 13.67 8.66 -1.56
CA GLY A 448 12.87 8.68 -0.33
C GLY A 448 12.51 7.29 0.19
N ALA A 449 12.24 6.34 -0.71
CA ALA A 449 11.74 5.02 -0.36
C ALA A 449 12.80 4.09 0.24
N LEU A 450 14.03 4.11 -0.27
CA LEU A 450 15.09 3.20 0.19
C LEU A 450 15.38 3.31 1.70
N PRO A 451 15.68 4.49 2.28
CA PRO A 451 15.92 4.59 3.72
C PRO A 451 14.68 4.20 4.52
N PHE A 452 13.48 4.48 3.99
CA PHE A 452 12.24 4.10 4.64
C PHE A 452 11.95 2.60 4.56
N ALA A 453 12.41 1.90 3.53
CA ALA A 453 12.36 0.44 3.44
C ALA A 453 13.12 -0.22 4.61
N ILE A 454 14.31 0.31 4.92
CA ILE A 454 15.11 -0.13 6.08
C ILE A 454 14.35 0.11 7.39
N VAL A 455 13.69 1.27 7.52
CA VAL A 455 12.82 1.56 8.67
C VAL A 455 11.72 0.50 8.79
N LEU A 456 11.02 0.14 7.72
CA LEU A 456 9.97 -0.88 7.74
C LEU A 456 10.50 -2.28 8.11
N VAL A 457 11.70 -2.65 7.64
CA VAL A 457 12.35 -3.89 8.04
C VAL A 457 12.63 -3.90 9.55
N LEU A 458 13.25 -2.83 10.07
CA LEU A 458 13.49 -2.68 11.51
C LEU A 458 12.19 -2.65 12.33
N LEU A 459 11.12 -2.11 11.75
CA LEU A 459 9.80 -2.10 12.37
C LEU A 459 9.24 -3.51 12.55
N CYS A 460 9.46 -4.43 11.60
CA CYS A 460 9.06 -5.83 11.74
C CYS A 460 9.71 -6.49 12.98
N PHE A 461 11.01 -6.23 13.21
CA PHE A 461 11.72 -6.71 14.41
C PHE A 461 11.16 -6.07 15.68
N SER A 462 10.90 -4.75 15.66
CA SER A 462 10.32 -4.03 16.79
C SER A 462 8.94 -4.57 17.17
N LEU A 463 8.06 -4.70 16.18
CA LEU A 463 6.70 -5.21 16.36
C LEU A 463 6.72 -6.64 16.91
N THR A 464 7.58 -7.51 16.37
CA THR A 464 7.74 -8.89 16.88
C THR A 464 8.15 -8.91 18.35
N ARG A 465 9.09 -8.05 18.73
CA ARG A 465 9.55 -7.93 20.12
C ARG A 465 8.43 -7.41 21.03
N ASP A 466 7.60 -6.50 20.53
CA ASP A 466 6.48 -5.93 21.28
C ASP A 466 5.31 -6.91 21.46
N LEU A 467 5.02 -7.72 20.45
CA LEU A 467 3.97 -8.74 20.48
C LEU A 467 4.34 -9.89 21.43
N ARG A 468 5.63 -10.25 21.50
CA ARG A 468 6.12 -11.27 22.45
C ARG A 468 5.92 -10.88 23.91
N THR A 469 5.87 -9.57 24.21
CA THR A 469 5.65 -9.06 25.57
C THR A 469 4.20 -8.58 25.77
N ASP A 470 3.27 -8.95 24.89
CA ASP A 470 1.86 -8.62 25.05
C ASP A 470 1.30 -9.30 26.32
N PRO A 471 0.45 -8.63 27.12
CA PRO A 471 -0.14 -9.22 28.32
C PRO A 471 -0.88 -10.53 28.05
N MET A 472 -1.57 -10.66 26.92
CA MET A 472 -2.26 -11.89 26.52
C MET A 472 -1.24 -13.03 26.31
N MET A 473 -0.15 -12.76 25.59
CA MET A 473 0.89 -13.76 25.35
C MET A 473 1.64 -14.16 26.62
N GLN A 474 1.82 -13.22 27.56
CA GLN A 474 2.43 -13.51 28.85
C GLN A 474 1.51 -14.32 29.77
N ARG A 475 0.20 -14.03 29.77
CA ARG A 475 -0.80 -14.80 30.51
C ARG A 475 -0.88 -16.23 29.98
N ASP A 476 -0.89 -16.42 28.66
CA ASP A 476 -0.92 -17.75 28.03
C ASP A 476 0.33 -18.56 28.40
N ALA A 477 1.52 -17.95 28.30
CA ALA A 477 2.78 -18.61 28.66
C ALA A 477 2.85 -18.96 30.15
N LYS A 478 2.48 -18.02 31.03
CA LYS A 478 2.47 -18.27 32.49
C LYS A 478 1.42 -19.30 32.88
N GLY A 479 0.25 -19.27 32.24
CA GLY A 479 -0.81 -20.26 32.46
C GLY A 479 -0.34 -21.67 32.13
N SER A 480 0.31 -21.85 30.97
CA SER A 480 0.89 -23.14 30.57
C SER A 480 1.96 -23.63 31.55
N ASP A 481 2.88 -22.76 31.97
CA ASP A 481 3.97 -23.08 32.90
C ASP A 481 3.46 -23.48 34.29
N VAL A 482 2.47 -22.73 34.82
CA VAL A 482 1.83 -23.04 36.10
C VAL A 482 1.08 -24.37 36.04
N LEU A 483 0.36 -24.62 34.93
CA LEU A 483 -0.41 -25.85 34.77
C LEU A 483 0.51 -27.08 34.62
N GLU A 484 1.57 -26.96 33.82
CA GLU A 484 2.59 -28.00 33.65
C GLU A 484 3.28 -28.32 34.99
N THR A 485 3.71 -27.29 35.72
CA THR A 485 4.32 -27.44 37.03
C THR A 485 3.37 -28.11 38.02
N ALA A 486 2.09 -27.72 38.03
CA ALA A 486 1.08 -28.32 38.90
C ALA A 486 0.84 -29.80 38.56
N VAL A 487 0.76 -30.15 37.27
CA VAL A 487 0.62 -31.54 36.80
C VAL A 487 1.83 -32.39 37.18
N VAL A 488 3.05 -31.90 36.93
CA VAL A 488 4.29 -32.62 37.27
C VAL A 488 4.41 -32.84 38.77
N LYS A 489 4.07 -31.82 39.57
CA LYS A 489 4.08 -31.92 41.03
C LYS A 489 3.04 -32.90 41.53
N GLY A 490 1.79 -32.80 41.05
CA GLY A 490 0.70 -33.70 41.41
C GLY A 490 1.01 -35.17 41.06
N ALA A 491 1.59 -35.41 39.88
CA ALA A 491 1.99 -36.76 39.47
C ALA A 491 3.09 -37.35 40.37
N LYS A 492 4.06 -36.54 40.79
CA LYS A 492 5.15 -36.97 41.69
C LYS A 492 4.67 -37.23 43.11
N GLU A 493 3.86 -36.33 43.66
CA GLU A 493 3.46 -36.36 45.07
C GLU A 493 2.29 -37.32 45.33
N HIS A 494 1.41 -37.53 44.34
CA HIS A 494 0.18 -38.30 44.52
C HIS A 494 0.09 -39.53 43.59
N SER A 495 1.21 -40.01 43.05
CA SER A 495 1.30 -41.26 42.27
C SER A 495 0.27 -41.39 41.13
N GLY A 496 -0.10 -40.25 40.52
CA GLY A 496 -1.07 -40.18 39.41
C GLY A 496 -2.53 -39.91 39.81
N GLY A 497 -2.87 -39.91 41.11
CA GLY A 497 -4.20 -39.55 41.60
C GLY A 497 -4.23 -38.12 42.16
N PHE A 498 -4.50 -37.11 41.32
CA PHE A 498 -4.64 -35.72 41.78
C PHE A 498 -5.67 -34.96 40.93
N GLU A 499 -6.18 -33.87 41.49
CA GLU A 499 -7.05 -32.91 40.81
C GLU A 499 -6.51 -31.48 40.94
N LEU A 500 -6.80 -30.62 39.95
CA LEU A 500 -6.41 -29.22 39.97
C LEU A 500 -7.61 -28.38 40.43
N VAL A 501 -7.45 -27.66 41.54
CA VAL A 501 -8.48 -26.77 42.08
C VAL A 501 -8.07 -25.31 41.84
N ILE A 502 -9.01 -24.50 41.34
CA ILE A 502 -8.85 -23.05 41.20
C ILE A 502 -9.57 -22.40 42.38
N SER A 503 -8.84 -21.64 43.20
CA SER A 503 -9.39 -20.89 44.33
C SER A 503 -8.97 -19.42 44.25
N GLU A 504 -9.76 -18.52 44.87
CA GLU A 504 -9.34 -17.12 45.05
C GLU A 504 -8.06 -17.07 45.89
N ALA A 505 -7.14 -16.18 45.50
CA ALA A 505 -5.98 -15.90 46.32
C ALA A 505 -6.45 -15.13 47.56
N ASN A 506 -6.36 -15.73 48.75
CA ASN A 506 -6.68 -15.05 50.00
C ASN A 506 -5.84 -13.77 50.12
N GLY A 507 -6.50 -12.63 50.01
CA GLY A 507 -5.88 -11.32 50.21
C GLY A 507 -5.68 -11.03 51.70
N ALA A 508 -4.58 -11.47 52.29
CA ALA A 508 -3.98 -10.91 53.51
C ALA A 508 -2.63 -11.61 53.78
N ASP A 509 -1.53 -10.98 53.40
CA ASP A 509 -0.28 -10.91 54.17
C ASP A 509 0.72 -10.04 53.41
N GLY A 510 0.39 -8.75 53.37
CA GLY A 510 1.30 -7.66 53.04
C GLY A 510 1.84 -6.95 54.30
N SER A 511 1.81 -7.59 55.46
CA SER A 511 2.48 -7.11 56.67
C SER A 511 3.69 -7.98 56.97
N ALA A 512 4.84 -7.55 56.46
CA ALA A 512 6.12 -7.89 57.07
C ALA A 512 6.17 -7.22 58.46
N ASP A 513 5.57 -7.85 59.46
CA ASP A 513 5.91 -7.61 60.84
C ASP A 513 5.75 -8.88 61.67
N SER A 514 6.87 -9.56 61.91
CA SER A 514 7.04 -10.40 63.09
C SER A 514 8.51 -10.37 63.48
N GLY A 515 8.96 -9.17 63.86
CA GLY A 515 9.93 -9.10 64.93
C GLY A 515 9.29 -9.59 66.23
N SER A 516 9.87 -10.64 66.82
CA SER A 516 9.87 -10.92 68.27
C SER A 516 8.51 -10.94 68.99
N GLN A 517 8.09 -12.13 69.45
CA GLN A 517 7.99 -12.37 70.91
C GLN A 517 7.93 -13.86 71.28
N ARG A 518 8.63 -14.16 72.37
CA ARG A 518 8.76 -15.44 73.08
C ARG A 518 7.51 -15.75 73.93
N GLN A 519 7.52 -16.98 74.48
CA GLN A 519 6.73 -17.54 75.61
C GLN A 519 5.44 -18.24 75.16
N ASN A 520 5.16 -19.51 75.49
CA ASN A 520 5.75 -20.49 76.43
C ASN A 520 5.68 -21.89 75.82
#